data_AF-A0A7Y0SG29-F1
#
_entry.id   AF-A0A7Y0SG29-F1
#
_cell.length_a   1.000
_cell.length_b   1.000
_cell.length_c   1.000
_cell.angle_alpha   90.00
_cell.angle_beta   90.00
_cell.angle_gamma   90.00
#
_symmetry.space_group_name_H-M   'P 1'
#
loop_
_entity.id
_entity.type
_entity.pdbx_description
1 polymer ?
#
loop_
_entity_poly.entity_id
_entity_poly.type
_entity_poly.pdbx_seq_one_letter_code
_entity_poly.pdbx_strand_id
1 'polypeptide(L)'
;SSTARNQVRDTLSQLGMNIIECRDGLEALTVLKRWCDEGKDVEKELLMMITDAEMPEMDGYKLTHEVRQDPRMSKLFITLNTSLS
;
A
#
# COMPACT_ATOMS: atom_id res chain seq x y z
N SER A 1 -5.38 12.28 -0.96
CA SER A 1 -5.09 13.58 -0.27
C SER A 1 -3.96 13.43 0.76
N SER A 2 -3.08 14.44 0.96
CA SER A 2 -2.02 14.40 1.99
C SER A 2 -2.55 14.38 3.43
N THR A 3 -3.73 14.97 3.67
CA THR A 3 -4.35 15.01 5.00
C THR A 3 -4.78 13.63 5.48
N ALA A 4 -5.43 12.84 4.62
CA ALA A 4 -5.87 11.48 4.93
C ALA A 4 -4.69 10.56 5.24
N ARG A 5 -3.62 10.62 4.45
CA ARG A 5 -2.38 9.87 4.72
C ARG A 5 -1.75 10.25 6.05
N ASN A 6 -1.67 11.54 6.35
CA ASN A 6 -1.13 12.00 7.63
C ASN A 6 -1.95 11.50 8.82
N GLN A 7 -3.28 11.50 8.73
CA GLN A 7 -4.15 11.02 9.81
C GLN A 7 -4.00 9.51 10.06
N VAL A 8 -3.93 8.72 8.98
CA VAL A 8 -3.64 7.28 9.07
C VAL A 8 -2.27 7.07 9.71
N ARG A 9 -1.24 7.77 9.23
CA ARG A 9 0.12 7.69 9.76
C ARG A 9 0.16 8.01 11.26
N ASP A 10 -0.38 9.15 11.67
CA ASP A 10 -0.34 9.61 13.06
C ASP A 10 -1.04 8.63 14.00
N THR A 11 -2.15 8.04 13.56
CA THR A 11 -2.90 7.05 14.33
C THR A 11 -2.11 5.74 14.47
N LEU A 12 -1.57 5.23 13.36
CA LEU A 12 -0.82 3.97 13.36
C LEU A 12 0.52 4.08 14.10
N SER A 13 1.19 5.23 14.00
CA SER A 13 2.43 5.50 14.74
C SER A 13 2.21 5.52 16.25
N GLN A 14 1.06 6.03 16.73
CA GLN A 14 0.71 5.98 18.16
C GLN A 14 0.54 4.54 18.68
N LEU A 15 0.17 3.61 17.81
CA LEU A 15 0.09 2.18 18.13
C LEU A 15 1.46 1.47 18.06
N GLY A 16 2.55 2.20 17.79
CA GLY A 16 3.90 1.65 17.69
C GLY A 16 4.16 0.87 16.40
N MET A 17 3.35 1.06 15.37
CA MET A 17 3.53 0.38 14.07
C MET A 17 4.61 1.06 13.23
N ASN A 18 5.44 0.25 12.57
CA ASN A 18 6.37 0.72 11.56
C ASN A 18 5.62 1.00 10.25
N ILE A 19 5.78 2.20 9.71
CA ILE A 19 5.07 2.64 8.51
C ILE A 19 6.08 2.87 7.40
N ILE A 20 5.82 2.30 6.23
CA ILE A 20 6.57 2.55 5.00
C ILE A 20 5.68 3.43 4.11
N GLU A 21 6.17 4.61 3.79
CA GLU A 21 5.42 5.59 3.00
C GLU A 21 5.81 5.51 1.52
N CYS A 22 4.80 5.65 0.65
CA CYS A 22 4.96 5.80 -0.80
C CYS A 22 4.11 6.99 -1.26
N ARG A 23 4.53 7.67 -2.32
CA ARG A 23 3.92 8.91 -2.82
C ARG A 23 2.69 8.65 -3.68
N ASP A 24 2.70 7.55 -4.43
CA ASP A 24 1.64 7.08 -5.33
C ASP A 24 1.64 5.55 -5.46
N GLY A 25 0.71 5.01 -6.26
CA GLY A 25 0.58 3.56 -6.45
C GLY A 25 1.70 2.94 -7.26
N LEU A 26 2.37 3.68 -8.15
CA LEU A 26 3.45 3.14 -8.98
C LEU A 26 4.70 2.92 -8.12
N GLU A 27 5.02 3.87 -7.24
CA GLU A 27 6.11 3.72 -6.28
C GLU A 27 5.86 2.52 -5.36
N ALA A 28 4.65 2.38 -4.82
CA ALA A 28 4.27 1.26 -3.97
C ALA A 28 4.45 -0.08 -4.69
N LEU A 29 3.91 -0.21 -5.91
CA LEU A 29 4.04 -1.44 -6.70
C LEU A 29 5.51 -1.78 -7.00
N THR A 30 6.33 -0.78 -7.28
CA THR A 30 7.77 -0.96 -7.56
C THR A 30 8.51 -1.48 -6.33
N VAL A 31 8.21 -0.95 -5.14
CA VAL A 31 8.80 -1.44 -3.88
C VAL A 31 8.40 -2.89 -3.61
N LEU A 32 7.11 -3.23 -3.79
CA LEU A 32 6.62 -4.59 -3.57
C LEU A 32 7.27 -5.59 -4.55
N LYS A 33 7.32 -5.26 -5.84
CA LYS A 33 7.98 -6.09 -6.86
C LYS A 33 9.46 -6.28 -6.54
N ARG A 34 10.18 -5.21 -6.17
CA ARG A 34 11.58 -5.30 -5.75
C ARG A 34 11.76 -6.26 -4.56
N TRP A 35 10.89 -6.18 -3.55
CA TRP A 35 10.98 -7.09 -2.40
C TRP A 35 10.73 -8.55 -2.79
N CYS A 36 9.74 -8.81 -3.65
CA CYS A 36 9.54 -10.14 -4.21
C CYS A 36 10.77 -10.63 -4.99
N ASP A 37 11.40 -9.76 -5.78
CA ASP A 37 12.58 -10.09 -6.58
C ASP A 37 13.83 -10.31 -5.70
N GLU A 38 13.90 -9.66 -4.54
CA GLU A 38 14.88 -9.92 -3.47
C GLU A 38 14.60 -11.22 -2.68
N GLY A 39 13.50 -11.93 -3.00
CA GLY A 39 13.10 -13.18 -2.34
C GLY A 39 12.40 -12.97 -1.00
N LYS A 40 11.94 -11.75 -0.68
CA LYS A 40 11.16 -11.47 0.53
C LYS A 40 9.73 -11.93 0.35
N ASP A 41 9.16 -12.45 1.44
CA ASP A 41 7.75 -12.79 1.51
C ASP A 41 6.97 -11.54 1.96
N VAL A 42 6.43 -10.81 0.99
CA VAL A 42 5.70 -9.55 1.23
C VAL A 42 4.58 -9.71 2.26
N GLU A 43 3.91 -10.87 2.28
CA GLU A 43 2.80 -11.15 3.19
C GLU A 43 3.25 -11.33 4.65
N LYS A 44 4.54 -11.64 4.87
CA LYS A 44 5.16 -11.69 6.21
C LYS A 44 5.81 -10.39 6.62
N GLU A 45 6.35 -9.63 5.65
CA GLU A 45 7.01 -8.35 5.91
C GLU A 45 6.01 -7.21 6.12
N LEU A 46 4.84 -7.27 5.47
CA LEU A 46 3.79 -6.25 5.58
C LEU A 46 2.51 -6.84 6.17
N LEU A 47 2.04 -6.23 7.26
CA LEU A 47 0.74 -6.55 7.83
C LEU A 47 -0.42 -6.18 6.89
N MET A 48 -0.33 -5.00 6.27
CA MET A 48 -1.37 -4.43 5.42
C MET A 48 -0.81 -3.28 4.57
N MET A 49 -1.38 -3.08 3.39
CA MET A 49 -1.23 -1.87 2.59
C MET A 49 -2.50 -1.01 2.68
N ILE A 50 -2.34 0.28 2.99
CA ILE A 50 -3.43 1.26 2.94
C ILE A 50 -3.15 2.18 1.75
N THR A 51 -4.10 2.28 0.82
CA THR A 51 -3.93 3.07 -0.41
C THR A 51 -5.13 4.00 -0.64
N ASP A 52 -4.88 5.21 -1.12
CA ASP A 52 -5.94 6.15 -1.53
C ASP A 52 -6.55 5.69 -2.86
N ALA A 53 -7.85 5.84 -3.05
CA ALA A 53 -8.47 5.49 -4.34
C ALA A 53 -8.00 6.38 -5.48
N GLU A 54 -7.70 7.66 -5.24
CA GLU A 54 -7.35 8.62 -6.27
C GLU A 54 -5.94 9.17 -6.05
N MET A 55 -5.02 8.76 -6.92
CA MET A 55 -3.61 9.16 -6.89
C MET A 55 -3.10 9.42 -8.32
N PRO A 56 -2.07 10.29 -8.48
CA PRO A 56 -1.37 10.45 -9.75
C PRO A 56 -0.61 9.17 -10.14
N GLU A 57 -0.24 9.04 -11.42
CA GLU A 57 0.50 7.90 -12.04
C GLU A 57 -0.23 6.55 -12.02
N MET A 58 -0.62 6.08 -10.83
CA MET A 58 -1.38 4.85 -10.61
C MET A 58 -2.32 5.02 -9.43
N ASP A 59 -3.61 4.87 -9.70
CA ASP A 59 -4.66 4.91 -8.68
C ASP A 59 -4.70 3.63 -7.81
N GLY A 60 -5.44 3.70 -6.70
CA GLY A 60 -5.53 2.61 -5.74
C GLY A 60 -6.19 1.34 -6.29
N TYR A 61 -7.10 1.45 -7.26
CA TYR A 61 -7.76 0.31 -7.88
C TYR A 61 -6.81 -0.45 -8.79
N LYS A 62 -6.07 0.26 -9.64
CA LYS A 62 -5.05 -0.31 -10.51
C LYS A 62 -3.92 -0.93 -9.71
N LEU A 63 -3.44 -0.26 -8.66
CA LEU A 63 -2.47 -0.85 -7.73
C LEU A 63 -3.01 -2.15 -7.12
N THR A 64 -4.24 -2.14 -6.61
CA THR A 64 -4.85 -3.33 -6.01
C THR A 64 -4.97 -4.45 -7.04
N HIS A 65 -5.35 -4.14 -8.27
CA HIS A 65 -5.42 -5.12 -9.37
C HIS A 65 -4.06 -5.76 -9.63
N GLU A 66 -3.00 -4.96 -9.80
CA GLU A 66 -1.65 -5.45 -10.04
C GLU A 66 -1.13 -6.34 -8.90
N VAL A 67 -1.36 -5.94 -7.64
CA VAL A 67 -0.97 -6.74 -6.46
C VAL A 67 -1.72 -8.07 -6.41
N ARG A 68 -3.02 -8.09 -6.76
CA ARG A 68 -3.82 -9.32 -6.78
C ARG A 68 -3.46 -10.26 -7.94
N GLN A 69 -2.97 -9.73 -9.05
CA GLN A 69 -2.52 -10.52 -10.20
C GLN A 69 -1.16 -11.19 -9.98
N ASP A 70 -0.32 -10.68 -9.07
CA ASP A 70 0.97 -11.29 -8.73
C ASP A 70 0.80 -12.32 -7.59
N PRO A 71 0.98 -13.63 -7.84
CA PRO A 71 0.80 -14.66 -6.82
C PRO A 71 1.68 -14.46 -5.57
N ARG A 72 2.81 -13.77 -5.70
CA ARG A 72 3.79 -13.53 -4.62
C ARG A 72 3.30 -12.55 -3.56
N MET A 73 2.27 -11.77 -3.86
CA MET A 73 1.69 -10.76 -2.95
C MET A 73 0.15 -10.76 -2.99
N SER A 74 -0.45 -11.77 -3.63
CA SER A 74 -1.89 -11.86 -3.89
C SER A 74 -2.76 -11.92 -2.64
N LYS A 75 -2.22 -12.28 -1.47
CA LYS A 75 -2.97 -12.33 -0.20
C LYS A 75 -2.66 -11.17 0.73
N LEU A 76 -1.82 -10.21 0.34
CA LEU A 76 -1.57 -9.00 1.10
C LEU A 76 -2.89 -8.33 1.47
N PHE A 77 -3.09 -7.96 2.74
CA PHE A 77 -4.28 -7.23 3.14
C PHE A 77 -4.21 -5.81 2.58
N ILE A 78 -5.27 -5.38 1.88
CA ILE A 78 -5.32 -4.08 1.23
C ILE A 78 -6.59 -3.36 1.68
N THR A 79 -6.43 -2.16 2.21
CA THR A 79 -7.53 -1.24 2.52
C THR A 79 -7.47 -0.06 1.57
N LEU A 80 -8.53 0.09 0.77
CA LEU A 80 -8.74 1.28 -0.04
C LEU A 80 -9.38 2.36 0.82
N ASN A 81 -8.65 3.46 1.01
CA ASN A 81 -9.16 4.66 1.63
C ASN A 81 -9.80 5.54 0.55
N THR A 82 -11.13 5.63 0.57
CA THR A 82 -11.89 6.47 -0.35
C THR A 82 -12.60 7.56 0.45
N SER A 83 -12.79 8.72 -0.17
CA SER A 83 -13.71 9.70 0.39
C SER A 83 -15.12 9.28 0.01
N LEU A 84 -16.03 9.20 0.99
CA LEU A 84 -17.46 9.19 0.70
C LEU A 84 -17.86 10.64 0.44
N SER A 85 -18.26 10.96 -0.79
CA SER A 85 -18.86 12.26 -1.11
C SER A 85 -20.27 12.37 -0.55
#